data_AF-A0A371IJ56-F1
#
_entry.id   AF-A0A371IJ56-F1
#
_cell.length_a   1.000
_cell.length_b   1.000
_cell.length_c   1.000
_cell.angle_alpha   90.00
_cell.angle_beta   90.00
_cell.angle_gamma   90.00
#
_symmetry.space_group_name_H-M   'P 1'
#
loop_
_entity.id
_entity.type
_entity.pdbx_description
1 polymer ?
#
loop_
_entity_poly.entity_id
_entity_poly.type
_entity_poly.pdbx_seq_one_letter_code
_entity_poly.pdbx_strand_id
1 'polypeptide(L)'
;DNTVLQENPFSDNEKIKLQPGYPTDTFNEDDYDYVLSCGPTPMMNALKNKMKNKEKLYISLENHMGCGIGVCLSCSCKTKNAMKKVCTGGPIFNAAELE
;
A
#
# COMPACT_ATOMS: atom_id res chain seq x y z
N ASP A 1 1.22 -4.00 26.80
CA ASP A 1 1.14 -4.72 25.52
C ASP A 1 -0.31 -5.17 25.36
N ASN A 2 -1.02 -4.70 24.33
CA ASN A 2 -2.45 -5.00 24.08
C ASN A 2 -2.64 -6.19 23.13
N THR A 3 -1.60 -7.01 22.98
CA THR A 3 -1.66 -8.22 22.16
C THR A 3 -2.74 -9.18 22.66
N VAL A 4 -3.53 -9.73 21.72
CA VAL A 4 -4.45 -10.83 21.95
C VAL A 4 -3.95 -12.08 21.21
N LEU A 5 -3.95 -13.24 21.87
CA LEU A 5 -3.71 -14.53 21.23
C LEU A 5 -5.05 -15.11 20.78
N GLN A 6 -5.20 -15.41 19.50
CA GLN A 6 -6.34 -16.16 18.97
C GLN A 6 -5.88 -17.49 18.36
N GLU A 7 -6.76 -18.48 18.32
CA GLU A 7 -6.48 -19.72 17.61
C GLU A 7 -6.34 -19.44 16.11
N ASN A 8 -5.38 -20.11 15.46
CA ASN A 8 -5.18 -20.01 14.02
C ASN A 8 -6.30 -20.78 13.30
N PRO A 9 -7.20 -20.14 12.53
CA PRO A 9 -8.26 -20.85 11.80
C PRO A 9 -7.73 -21.71 10.64
N PHE A 10 -6.43 -21.64 10.33
CA PHE A 10 -5.77 -22.37 9.25
C PHE A 10 -4.84 -23.50 9.73
N SER A 11 -4.58 -23.64 11.03
CA SER A 11 -3.72 -24.71 11.57
C SER A 11 -4.06 -25.04 13.03
N ASP A 12 -4.23 -26.32 13.33
CA ASP A 12 -4.40 -26.80 14.70
C ASP A 12 -3.11 -26.58 15.52
N ASN A 13 -3.26 -26.18 16.78
CA ASN A 13 -2.19 -25.92 17.77
C ASN A 13 -1.27 -24.72 17.50
N GLU A 14 -1.65 -23.81 16.61
CA GLU A 14 -0.94 -22.54 16.41
C GLU A 14 -1.78 -21.35 16.93
N LYS A 15 -1.12 -20.40 17.62
CA LYS A 15 -1.76 -19.18 18.11
C LYS A 15 -1.28 -17.98 17.31
N ILE A 16 -2.21 -17.18 16.81
CA ILE A 16 -1.92 -15.92 16.11
C ILE A 16 -1.82 -14.80 17.14
N LYS A 17 -0.74 -14.02 17.05
CA LYS A 17 -0.53 -12.80 17.82
C LYS A 17 -1.23 -11.64 17.12
N LEU A 18 -2.37 -11.19 17.63
CA LEU A 18 -3.08 -10.01 17.12
C LEU A 18 -2.68 -8.79 17.93
N GLN A 19 -2.24 -7.74 17.24
CA GLN A 19 -1.94 -6.45 17.85
C GLN A 19 -2.98 -5.42 17.39
N PRO A 20 -3.73 -4.79 18.30
CA PRO A 20 -4.62 -3.68 17.95
C PRO A 20 -3.83 -2.49 17.42
N GLY A 21 -4.28 -1.89 16.32
CA GLY A 21 -3.64 -0.74 15.69
C GLY A 21 -3.83 -0.72 14.19
N TYR A 22 -3.09 0.15 13.51
CA TYR A 22 -2.97 0.17 12.07
C TYR A 22 -1.89 -0.82 11.60
N PRO A 23 -2.02 -1.41 10.40
CA PRO A 23 -0.98 -2.28 9.84
C PRO A 23 0.41 -1.61 9.74
N THR A 24 0.44 -0.28 9.67
CA THR A 24 1.67 0.51 9.61
C THR A 24 2.33 0.76 10.97
N ASP A 25 1.69 0.39 12.09
CA ASP A 25 2.21 0.65 13.43
C ASP A 25 3.42 -0.23 13.76
N THR A 26 3.40 -1.49 13.33
CA THR A 26 4.48 -2.46 13.53
C THR A 26 5.50 -2.47 12.38
N PHE A 27 5.29 -1.64 11.36
CA PHE A 27 6.14 -1.61 10.18
C PHE A 27 7.51 -1.00 10.47
N ASN A 28 8.56 -1.74 10.12
CA ASN A 28 9.94 -1.30 10.10
C ASN A 28 10.55 -1.59 8.71
N GLU A 29 11.10 -0.56 8.06
CA GLU A 29 11.65 -0.66 6.71
C GLU A 29 12.87 -1.59 6.63
N ASP A 30 13.69 -1.63 7.68
CA ASP A 30 14.95 -2.36 7.66
C ASP A 30 14.76 -3.89 7.64
N ASP A 31 13.54 -4.36 7.92
CA ASP A 31 13.16 -5.78 7.89
C ASP A 31 12.86 -6.29 6.47
N TYR A 32 12.80 -5.40 5.45
CA TYR A 32 12.34 -5.74 4.10
C TYR A 32 13.25 -5.17 2.99
N ASP A 33 13.46 -5.97 1.94
CA ASP A 33 14.09 -5.51 0.70
C ASP A 33 13.16 -4.63 -0.13
N TYR A 34 11.89 -5.05 -0.22
CA TYR A 34 10.81 -4.37 -0.93
C TYR A 34 9.54 -4.40 -0.11
N VAL A 35 8.71 -3.36 -0.28
CA VAL A 35 7.42 -3.23 0.36
C VAL A 35 6.36 -3.05 -0.71
N LEU A 36 5.32 -3.87 -0.67
CA LEU A 36 4.17 -3.81 -1.59
C LEU A 36 2.94 -3.43 -0.78
N SER A 37 2.19 -2.43 -1.24
CA SER A 37 1.01 -1.96 -0.53
C SER A 37 -0.17 -1.74 -1.47
N CYS A 38 -1.35 -2.17 -1.02
CA CYS A 38 -2.65 -1.80 -1.54
C CYS A 38 -3.57 -1.52 -0.36
N GLY A 39 -4.50 -0.57 -0.51
CA GLY A 39 -5.46 -0.25 0.53
C GLY A 39 -5.82 1.22 0.58
N PRO A 40 -6.44 1.68 1.68
CA PRO A 40 -6.89 3.07 1.77
C PRO A 40 -5.75 4.07 1.63
N THR A 41 -5.98 5.16 0.90
CA THR A 41 -5.00 6.24 0.69
C THR A 41 -4.32 6.72 1.98
N PRO A 42 -5.02 6.89 3.13
CA PRO A 42 -4.36 7.26 4.38
C PRO A 42 -3.32 6.23 4.86
N MET A 43 -3.59 4.94 4.68
CA MET A 43 -2.65 3.87 5.06
C MET A 43 -1.39 3.91 4.18
N MET A 44 -1.58 4.03 2.86
CA MET A 44 -0.47 4.09 1.91
C MET A 44 0.38 5.35 2.11
N ASN A 45 -0.24 6.48 2.43
CA ASN A 45 0.46 7.72 2.80
C ASN A 45 1.26 7.57 4.10
N ALA A 46 0.68 6.93 5.13
CA ALA A 46 1.38 6.66 6.38
C ALA A 46 2.62 5.78 6.15
N LEU A 47 2.51 4.76 5.29
CA LEU A 47 3.62 3.91 4.91
C LEU A 47 4.70 4.69 4.14
N LYS A 48 4.32 5.45 3.10
CA LYS A 48 5.23 6.32 2.34
C LYS A 48 5.97 7.33 3.21
N ASN A 49 5.35 7.82 4.29
CA ASN A 49 5.97 8.73 5.25
C ASN A 49 6.94 8.03 6.21
N LYS A 50 6.75 6.73 6.49
CA LYS A 50 7.65 5.91 7.31
C LYS A 50 8.88 5.42 6.54
N MET A 51 8.82 5.33 5.21
CA MET A 51 9.95 4.90 4.38
C MET A 51 11.03 5.99 4.28
N LYS A 52 12.25 5.64 4.67
CA LYS A 52 13.48 6.39 4.40
C LYS A 52 13.83 6.29 2.91
N ASN A 53 13.77 5.09 2.33
CA ASN A 53 14.00 4.86 0.90
C ASN A 53 12.69 4.52 0.17
N LYS A 54 12.07 5.54 -0.45
CA LYS A 54 10.82 5.39 -1.19
C LYS A 54 10.95 4.49 -2.44
N GLU A 55 12.16 4.29 -2.97
CA GLU A 55 12.39 3.40 -4.12
C GLU A 55 12.06 1.93 -3.80
N LYS A 56 12.10 1.54 -2.51
CA LYS A 56 11.72 0.19 -2.06
C LYS A 56 10.22 -0.05 -1.98
N LEU A 57 9.40 1.01 -2.00
CA LEU A 57 7.95 0.91 -1.79
C LEU A 57 7.21 1.00 -3.12
N TYR A 58 6.38 0.01 -3.40
CA TYR A 58 5.46 -0.01 -4.54
C TYR A 58 4.02 0.00 -4.04
N ILE A 59 3.21 0.86 -4.64
CA ILE A 59 1.85 1.17 -4.23
C ILE A 59 0.89 0.88 -5.37
N SER A 60 -0.10 0.03 -5.13
CA SER A 60 -1.23 -0.15 -6.04
C SER A 60 -2.30 0.90 -5.72
N LEU A 61 -2.48 1.86 -6.62
CA LEU A 61 -3.48 2.92 -6.46
C LEU A 61 -4.87 2.46 -6.91
N GLU A 62 -5.87 2.85 -6.13
CA GLU A 62 -7.27 2.76 -6.49
C GLU A 62 -7.81 4.18 -6.73
N ASN A 63 -8.14 4.50 -7.98
CA ASN A 63 -8.79 5.76 -8.36
C ASN A 63 -10.14 5.47 -9.01
N HIS A 64 -11.06 6.43 -8.95
CA HIS A 64 -12.37 6.29 -9.60
C HIS A 64 -12.23 6.02 -11.10
N MET A 65 -12.64 4.83 -11.54
CA MET A 65 -12.56 4.40 -12.92
C MET A 65 -13.94 4.47 -13.59
N GLY A 66 -14.02 5.13 -14.74
CA GLY A 66 -15.17 5.03 -15.63
C GLY A 66 -14.98 3.91 -16.65
N CYS A 67 -14.03 4.08 -17.58
CA CYS A 67 -13.85 3.14 -18.69
C CYS A 67 -12.87 1.98 -18.44
N GLY A 68 -11.90 2.13 -17.53
CA GLY A 68 -10.85 1.12 -17.30
C GLY A 68 -9.85 0.88 -18.44
N ILE A 69 -10.01 1.53 -19.60
CA ILE A 69 -9.22 1.28 -20.81
C ILE A 69 -8.45 2.51 -21.33
N GLY A 70 -8.32 3.54 -20.49
CA GLY A 70 -7.47 4.70 -20.77
C GLY A 70 -8.10 5.87 -21.54
N VAL A 71 -9.39 5.80 -21.86
CA VAL A 71 -10.10 6.82 -22.66
C VAL A 71 -10.66 7.97 -21.82
N CYS A 72 -11.41 7.66 -20.75
CA CYS A 72 -12.23 8.66 -20.03
C CYS A 72 -11.48 9.57 -19.06
N LEU A 73 -10.18 9.34 -18.84
CA LEU A 73 -9.29 10.09 -17.92
C LEU A 73 -9.71 10.17 -16.44
N SER A 74 -10.83 9.57 -16.04
CA SER A 74 -11.34 9.66 -14.66
C SER A 74 -10.36 9.12 -13.61
N CYS A 75 -9.58 8.11 -13.99
CA CYS A 75 -8.59 7.46 -13.13
C CYS A 75 -7.22 8.13 -13.17
N SER A 76 -7.15 9.42 -13.52
CA SER A 76 -5.86 10.13 -13.55
C SER A 76 -5.33 10.33 -12.13
N CYS A 77 -4.02 10.16 -11.97
CA CYS A 77 -3.28 10.41 -10.74
C CYS A 77 -2.09 11.33 -11.03
N LYS A 78 -1.69 12.13 -10.04
CA LYS A 78 -0.54 13.02 -10.15
C LYS A 78 0.72 12.26 -9.74
N THR A 79 1.71 12.30 -10.62
CA THR A 79 3.09 11.88 -10.31
C THR A 79 3.99 13.11 -10.30
N LYS A 80 5.21 12.99 -9.81
CA LYS A 80 6.17 14.10 -9.75
C LYS A 80 6.42 14.76 -11.10
N ASN A 81 6.38 14.00 -12.19
CA ASN A 81 6.77 14.47 -13.52
C ASN A 81 5.57 14.75 -14.45
N ALA A 82 4.44 14.06 -14.27
CA ALA A 82 3.27 14.19 -15.15
C ALA A 82 1.99 13.62 -14.51
N MET A 83 0.84 13.91 -15.11
CA MET A 83 -0.38 13.14 -14.85
C MET A 83 -0.29 11.78 -15.54
N LYS A 84 -0.56 10.70 -14.81
CA LYS A 84 -0.68 9.34 -15.35
C LYS A 84 -2.09 8.81 -15.17
N LYS A 85 -2.49 7.80 -15.96
CA LYS A 85 -3.77 7.10 -15.81
C LYS A 85 -3.53 5.80 -15.07
N VAL A 86 -4.22 5.57 -13.95
CA VAL A 86 -4.08 4.36 -13.13
C VAL A 86 -4.39 3.09 -13.94
N CYS A 87 -5.40 3.11 -14.81
CA CYS A 87 -5.84 1.91 -15.54
C CYS A 87 -4.91 1.42 -16.67
N THR A 88 -4.00 2.28 -17.16
CA THR A 88 -3.14 1.95 -18.34
C THR A 88 -1.66 2.21 -18.09
N GLY A 89 -1.32 3.17 -17.20
CA GLY A 89 0.04 3.43 -16.76
C GLY A 89 0.30 3.01 -15.31
N GLY A 90 -0.68 2.39 -14.65
CA GLY A 90 -0.59 1.79 -13.32
C GLY A 90 -1.14 0.34 -13.34
N PRO A 91 -1.83 -0.13 -12.29
CA PRO A 91 -2.19 0.57 -11.05
C PRO A 91 -1.04 0.62 -10.04
N ILE A 92 0.03 -0.15 -10.28
CA ILE A 92 1.20 -0.22 -9.41
C ILE A 92 2.19 0.87 -9.81
N PHE A 93 2.56 1.70 -8.84
CA PHE A 93 3.51 2.79 -8.99
C PHE A 93 4.61 2.67 -7.94
N ASN A 94 5.82 3.11 -8.26
CA ASN A 94 6.85 3.26 -7.23
C ASN A 94 6.51 4.48 -6.34
N ALA A 95 6.66 4.39 -5.02
CA ALA A 95 6.33 5.52 -4.14
C ALA A 95 7.21 6.75 -4.39
N ALA A 96 8.39 6.57 -4.99
CA ALA A 96 9.27 7.65 -5.40
C ALA A 96 8.79 8.39 -6.66
N GLU A 97 7.90 7.85 -7.49
CA GLU A 97 7.28 8.61 -8.60
C GLU A 97 6.01 9.36 -8.18
N LEU A 98 5.36 8.94 -7.09
CA LEU A 98 4.12 9.55 -6.59
C LEU A 98 4.39 10.85 -5.80
N GLU A 99 3.56 11.87 -6.01
CA GLU A 99 3.58 13.12 -5.23
C GLU A 99 3.20 12.88 -3.77
#